data_AF-F6DIY6-F1
#
_entry.id   AF-F6DIY6-F1
#
_cell.length_a   1.000
_cell.length_b   1.000
_cell.length_c   1.000
_cell.angle_alpha   90.00
_cell.angle_beta   90.00
_cell.angle_gamma   90.00
#
_symmetry.space_group_name_H-M   'P 1'
#
loop_
_entity.id
_entity.type
_entity.pdbx_description
1 polymer ?
#
loop_
_entity_poly.entity_id
_entity_poly.type
_entity_poly.pdbx_seq_one_letter_code
_entity_poly.pdbx_strand_id
1 'polypeptide(L)'
;MTAKEVAQRLRTDGVARVEGVVEPDPWGQEAVWFFGPDGKVLQDFYDEEVAALLLEATARWADGPGAFTLDLEAGRVVVEVLEEQDYGYEVLRREEVSLEDFLE
;
A
#
# COMPACT_ATOMS: atom_id res chain seq x y z
N MET A 1 0.19 14.52 5.64
CA MET A 1 1.10 14.56 4.48
C MET A 1 0.27 14.50 3.21
N THR A 2 0.66 15.20 2.16
CA THR A 2 0.00 15.19 0.83
C THR A 2 0.60 14.10 -0.06
N ALA A 3 -0.12 13.69 -1.13
CA ALA A 3 0.39 12.74 -2.13
C ALA A 3 1.76 13.15 -2.72
N LYS A 4 1.95 14.44 -2.96
CA LYS A 4 3.21 14.99 -3.46
C LYS A 4 4.35 14.81 -2.45
N GLU A 5 4.09 15.06 -1.18
CA GLU A 5 5.08 14.89 -0.11
C GLU A 5 5.46 13.42 0.07
N VAL A 6 4.48 12.50 0.04
CA VAL A 6 4.72 11.05 0.09
C VAL A 6 5.61 10.61 -1.08
N ALA A 7 5.23 10.95 -2.32
CA ALA A 7 5.98 10.56 -3.50
C ALA A 7 7.40 11.16 -3.51
N GLN A 8 7.57 12.41 -3.08
CA GLN A 8 8.88 13.05 -3.02
C GLN A 8 9.79 12.39 -1.97
N ARG A 9 9.26 12.08 -0.79
CA ARG A 9 10.01 11.41 0.29
C ARG A 9 10.49 10.04 -0.17
N LEU A 10 9.56 9.18 -0.61
CA LEU A 10 9.88 7.83 -1.10
C LEU A 10 10.90 7.82 -2.26
N ARG A 11 10.77 8.74 -3.23
CA ARG A 11 11.74 8.86 -4.33
C ARG A 11 13.13 9.31 -3.86
N THR A 12 13.19 10.22 -2.88
CA THR A 12 14.47 10.68 -2.31
C THR A 12 15.22 9.53 -1.64
N ASP A 13 14.48 8.61 -1.03
CA ASP A 13 15.02 7.44 -0.36
C ASP A 13 15.26 6.23 -1.28
N GLY A 14 15.07 6.41 -2.60
CA GLY A 14 15.35 5.37 -3.60
C GLY A 14 14.28 4.28 -3.70
N VAL A 15 13.07 4.53 -3.20
CA VAL A 15 11.93 3.62 -3.35
C VAL A 15 11.33 3.78 -4.74
N ALA A 16 11.06 2.66 -5.41
CA ALA A 16 10.36 2.59 -6.69
C ALA A 16 8.92 2.08 -6.54
N ARG A 17 8.67 1.21 -5.57
CA ARG A 17 7.35 0.61 -5.34
C ARG A 17 7.12 0.33 -3.86
N VAL A 18 5.87 0.45 -3.42
CA VAL A 18 5.44 0.06 -2.07
C VAL A 18 4.28 -0.91 -2.21
N GLU A 19 4.33 -2.01 -1.46
CA GLU A 19 3.23 -2.96 -1.37
C GLU A 19 2.81 -3.06 0.09
N GLY A 20 1.52 -3.26 0.35
CA GLY A 20 1.06 -3.50 1.71
C GLY A 20 -0.31 -4.14 1.76
N VAL A 21 -0.66 -4.61 2.95
CA VAL A 21 -1.88 -5.36 3.22
C VAL A 21 -2.43 -5.01 4.60
N VAL A 22 -3.76 -4.96 4.69
CA VAL A 22 -4.57 -4.79 5.90
C VAL A 22 -5.55 -5.97 5.96
N GLU A 23 -5.37 -6.88 6.91
CA GLU A 23 -6.28 -8.01 7.15
C GLU A 23 -6.88 -7.97 8.56
N PRO A 24 -8.22 -8.05 8.72
CA PRO A 24 -8.90 -8.15 10.01
C PRO A 24 -8.85 -9.60 10.54
N ASP A 25 -7.66 -10.18 10.68
CA ASP A 25 -7.48 -11.43 11.45
C ASP A 25 -7.45 -11.10 12.97
N PRO A 26 -7.77 -12.00 13.91
CA PRO A 26 -7.48 -11.86 15.34
C PRO A 26 -6.07 -11.38 15.71
N TRP A 27 -5.08 -11.45 14.80
CA TRP A 27 -3.73 -10.92 15.00
C TRP A 27 -3.45 -9.60 14.26
N GLY A 28 -4.43 -9.06 13.52
CA GLY A 28 -4.37 -7.75 12.86
C GLY A 28 -3.16 -7.62 11.96
N GLN A 29 -3.06 -8.47 10.93
CA GLN A 29 -1.88 -8.46 10.07
C GLN A 29 -1.88 -7.21 9.20
N GLU A 30 -1.04 -6.25 9.60
CA GLU A 30 -0.68 -5.09 8.83
C GLU A 30 0.79 -5.23 8.42
N ALA A 31 1.07 -5.13 7.13
CA ALA A 31 2.43 -5.19 6.62
C ALA A 31 2.61 -4.26 5.43
N VAL A 32 3.78 -3.63 5.37
CA VAL A 32 4.21 -2.77 4.27
C VAL A 32 5.64 -3.11 3.89
N TRP A 33 5.90 -3.26 2.60
CA TRP A 33 7.20 -3.53 2.02
C TRP A 33 7.57 -2.44 1.02
N PHE A 34 8.79 -1.94 1.15
CA PHE A 34 9.36 -0.93 0.26
C PHE A 34 10.37 -1.59 -0.67
N PHE A 35 10.22 -1.35 -1.97
CA PHE A 35 11.04 -1.94 -3.00
C PHE A 35 11.88 -0.88 -3.71
N GLY A 36 13.16 -1.19 -3.91
CA GLY A 36 14.05 -0.40 -4.75
C GLY A 36 13.76 -0.61 -6.26
N PRO A 37 14.43 0.15 -7.14
CA PRO A 37 14.27 0.06 -8.59
C PRO A 37 14.74 -1.27 -9.18
N ASP A 38 15.52 -2.07 -8.44
CA ASP A 38 15.93 -3.41 -8.83
C ASP A 38 14.87 -4.49 -8.48
N GLY A 39 13.72 -4.08 -7.95
CA GLY A 39 12.61 -4.95 -7.57
C GLY A 39 12.83 -5.70 -6.26
N LYS A 40 13.91 -5.40 -5.51
CA LYS A 40 14.18 -6.03 -4.21
C LYS A 40 13.65 -5.21 -3.06
N VAL A 41 13.26 -5.89 -1.99
CA VAL A 41 12.88 -5.27 -0.72
C VAL A 41 14.12 -4.56 -0.15
N LEU A 42 13.92 -3.32 0.28
CA LEU A 42 14.91 -2.54 1.01
C LEU A 42 14.89 -2.98 2.49
N GLN A 43 15.67 -4.02 2.83
CA GLN A 43 15.57 -4.72 4.13
C GLN A 43 15.71 -3.83 5.37
N ASP A 44 16.50 -2.76 5.28
CA ASP A 44 16.75 -1.83 6.40
C ASP A 44 15.95 -0.52 6.29
N PHE A 45 14.98 -0.47 5.37
CA PHE A 45 14.15 0.72 5.14
C PHE A 45 12.71 0.47 5.54
N TYR A 46 12.24 1.25 6.50
CA TYR A 46 10.82 1.31 6.86
C TYR A 46 10.47 2.74 7.25
N ASP A 47 9.48 3.31 6.57
CA ASP A 47 8.95 4.64 6.88
C ASP A 47 7.59 4.48 7.56
N GLU A 48 7.58 4.59 8.89
CA GLU A 48 6.38 4.36 9.72
C GLU A 48 5.24 5.33 9.40
N GLU A 49 5.56 6.60 9.15
CA GLU A 49 4.56 7.63 8.86
C GLU A 49 3.89 7.38 7.51
N VAL A 50 4.69 7.05 6.49
CA VAL A 50 4.16 6.73 5.16
C VAL A 50 3.42 5.39 5.16
N ALA A 51 3.94 4.39 5.86
CA ALA A 51 3.30 3.09 5.98
C ALA A 51 1.90 3.20 6.62
N ALA A 52 1.80 3.88 7.76
CA ALA A 52 0.52 4.09 8.45
C ALA A 52 -0.50 4.81 7.55
N LEU A 53 -0.06 5.86 6.84
CA LEU A 53 -0.91 6.61 5.92
C LEU A 53 -1.44 5.73 4.77
N LEU A 54 -0.59 4.91 4.17
CA LEU A 54 -0.97 4.02 3.06
C LEU A 54 -1.91 2.89 3.53
N LEU A 55 -1.67 2.34 4.72
CA LEU A 55 -2.55 1.33 5.33
C LEU A 55 -3.93 1.92 5.64
N GLU A 56 -4.00 3.12 6.25
CA GLU A 56 -5.25 3.81 6.53
C GLU A 56 -6.04 4.08 5.24
N ALA A 57 -5.36 4.53 4.18
CA ALA A 57 -5.96 4.73 2.87
C ALA A 57 -6.48 3.42 2.26
N THR A 58 -5.73 2.32 2.40
CA THR A 58 -6.16 1.00 1.92
C THR A 58 -7.43 0.54 2.62
N ALA A 59 -7.48 0.64 3.95
CA ALA A 59 -8.65 0.25 4.75
C ALA A 59 -9.89 1.09 4.38
N ARG A 60 -9.72 2.40 4.16
CA ARG A 60 -10.79 3.30 3.72
C ARG A 60 -11.32 2.94 2.33
N TRP A 61 -10.44 2.68 1.37
CA TRP A 61 -10.83 2.31 0.00
C TRP A 61 -11.48 0.93 -0.08
N ALA A 62 -10.97 -0.02 0.69
CA ALA A 62 -11.49 -1.37 0.74
C ALA A 62 -12.78 -1.50 1.55
N ASP A 63 -13.10 -0.52 2.41
CA ASP A 63 -14.16 -0.61 3.42
C ASP A 63 -14.01 -1.90 4.27
N GLY A 64 -12.76 -2.20 4.65
CA GLY A 64 -12.40 -3.48 5.25
C GLY A 64 -11.02 -3.99 4.83
N PRO A 65 -10.82 -5.32 4.70
CA PRO A 65 -9.54 -5.89 4.30
C PRO A 65 -9.16 -5.50 2.88
N GLY A 66 -7.88 -5.19 2.69
CA GLY A 66 -7.37 -4.76 1.41
C GLY A 66 -5.87 -4.89 1.28
N ALA A 67 -5.40 -4.94 0.04
CA ALA A 67 -4.00 -4.81 -0.30
C ALA A 67 -3.81 -3.64 -1.27
N PHE A 68 -2.59 -3.11 -1.32
CA PHE A 68 -2.23 -2.08 -2.27
C PHE A 68 -0.85 -2.31 -2.89
N THR A 69 -0.68 -1.78 -4.10
CA THR A 69 0.62 -1.64 -4.77
C THR A 69 0.72 -0.22 -5.30
N LEU A 70 1.59 0.59 -4.69
CA LEU A 70 1.97 1.91 -5.16
C LEU A 70 3.21 1.80 -6.07
N ASP A 71 3.04 2.12 -7.34
CA ASP A 71 4.13 2.31 -8.30
C ASP A 71 4.47 3.81 -8.37
N LEU A 72 5.66 4.18 -7.88
CA LEU A 72 6.10 5.58 -7.82
C LEU A 72 6.58 6.11 -9.16
N GLU A 73 7.01 5.24 -10.08
CA GLU A 73 7.41 5.63 -11.44
C GLU A 73 6.18 5.99 -12.27
N ALA A 74 5.15 5.14 -12.20
CA ALA A 74 3.88 5.36 -12.88
C ALA A 74 2.97 6.38 -12.15
N GLY A 75 3.20 6.62 -10.85
CA GLY A 75 2.37 7.49 -10.01
C GLY A 75 0.97 6.91 -9.80
N ARG A 76 0.87 5.58 -9.70
CA ARG A 76 -0.40 4.84 -9.66
C ARG A 76 -0.45 3.94 -8.44
N VAL A 77 -1.63 3.82 -7.85
CA VAL A 77 -1.93 2.85 -6.82
C VAL A 77 -2.92 1.85 -7.38
N VAL A 78 -2.58 0.58 -7.27
CA VAL A 78 -3.55 -0.50 -7.43
C VAL A 78 -4.03 -0.87 -6.03
N VAL A 79 -5.34 -0.86 -5.81
CA VAL A 79 -5.97 -1.33 -4.59
C VAL A 79 -6.72 -2.62 -4.90
N GLU A 80 -6.52 -3.64 -4.08
CA GLU A 80 -7.21 -4.91 -4.14
C GLU A 80 -8.10 -5.02 -2.89
N VAL A 81 -9.41 -5.06 -3.09
CA VAL A 81 -10.37 -5.28 -1.99
C VAL A 81 -10.50 -6.77 -1.78
N LEU A 82 -10.30 -7.19 -0.55
CA LEU A 82 -10.23 -8.58 -0.18
C LEU A 82 -11.53 -9.01 0.51
N GLU A 83 -11.98 -10.21 0.22
CA GLU A 83 -13.12 -10.83 0.89
C GLU A 83 -12.64 -12.08 1.65
N GLU A 84 -13.04 -12.19 2.91
CA GLU A 84 -12.74 -13.35 3.76
C GLU A 84 -13.48 -14.59 3.24
N GLN A 85 -12.75 -15.70 3.15
CA GLN A 85 -13.21 -17.03 2.77
C GLN A 85 -12.85 -18.03 3.88
N ASP A 86 -13.38 -19.26 3.78
CA ASP A 86 -13.17 -20.33 4.77
C ASP A 86 -11.69 -20.65 5.08
N TYR A 87 -10.75 -20.28 4.20
CA TYR A 87 -9.32 -20.59 4.31
C TYR A 87 -8.38 -19.41 3.99
N GLY A 88 -8.86 -18.17 4.02
CA GLY A 88 -8.04 -16.98 3.76
C GLY A 88 -8.80 -15.85 3.07
N TYR A 89 -8.11 -15.07 2.26
CA TYR A 89 -8.71 -13.94 1.54
C TYR A 89 -8.60 -14.13 0.03
N GLU A 90 -9.64 -13.74 -0.71
CA GLU A 90 -9.63 -13.64 -2.17
C GLU A 90 -9.85 -12.20 -2.63
N VAL A 91 -9.31 -11.85 -3.80
CA VAL A 91 -9.51 -10.52 -4.40
C VAL A 91 -10.92 -10.43 -4.97
N LEU A 92 -11.78 -9.67 -4.30
CA LEU A 92 -13.15 -9.39 -4.75
C LEU A 92 -13.17 -8.42 -5.94
N ARG A 93 -12.36 -7.36 -5.84
CA ARG A 93 -12.20 -6.35 -6.90
C ARG A 93 -10.83 -5.72 -6.85
N ARG A 94 -10.42 -5.17 -7.99
CA ARG A 94 -9.15 -4.48 -8.18
C ARG A 94 -9.40 -3.15 -8.86
N GLU A 95 -8.86 -2.08 -8.30
CA GLU A 95 -9.04 -0.71 -8.77
C GLU A 95 -7.67 -0.04 -8.98
N GLU A 96 -7.52 0.67 -10.09
CA GLU A 96 -6.34 1.51 -10.34
C GLU A 96 -6.74 2.97 -10.13
N VAL A 97 -6.07 3.64 -9.20
CA VAL A 97 -6.35 5.03 -8.81
C VAL A 97 -5.06 5.85 -8.80
N SER A 98 -5.18 7.17 -8.89
CA SER A 98 -4.03 8.04 -8.70
C SER A 98 -3.62 8.04 -7.22
N LEU A 99 -2.36 8.34 -6.92
CA LEU A 99 -1.92 8.49 -5.53
C LEU A 99 -2.63 9.65 -4.81
N GLU A 100 -3.08 10.67 -5.55
CA GLU A 100 -3.84 11.80 -5.00
C GLU A 100 -5.21 11.32 -4.53
N ASP A 101 -6.02 10.73 -5.43
CA ASP A 101 -7.34 10.19 -5.09
C ASP A 101 -7.26 9.09 -4.01
N PHE A 102 -6.18 8.30 -4.01
CA PHE A 102 -5.99 7.26 -3.00
C PHE A 102 -5.89 7.84 -1.57
N LEU A 103 -5.21 8.97 -1.44
CA LEU A 103 -4.89 9.58 -0.14
C LEU A 103 -5.94 10.59 0.35
N GLU A 104 -6.90 10.99 -0.48
CA GLU A 104 -8.05 11.84 -0.11
C GLU A 104 -9.10 11.11 0.75
#